data_AF-A0A8S9TYQ2-F1
#
_entry.id   AF-A0A8S9TYQ2-F1
#
_cell.length_a   1.000
_cell.length_b   1.000
_cell.length_c   1.000
_cell.angle_alpha   90.00
_cell.angle_beta   90.00
_cell.angle_gamma   90.00
#
_symmetry.space_group_name_H-M   'P 1'
#
loop_
_entity.id
_entity.type
_entity.pdbx_description
1 polymer ?
#
loop_
_entity_poly.entity_id
_entity_poly.type
_entity_poly.pdbx_seq_one_letter_code
_entity_poly.pdbx_strand_id
1 'polypeptide(L)'
;MDWSPRALRWLLLDTRADPVRVEIVAVLTGTLDGIAVDGLVSTCTSLVAAGHACVHSSSSDYVEIHTPKLDANLAQSPQTYKHMACDVASRERVFEIGPGFRAETSNTHRHMCDLVGLDLWMTIKAHYHKVLTEKEKWLGRLIKEKYDTDFYILDKFPLAVRPFYTMPDPTDKRWSNSYDMMIRGEEMVLCAQHVHDPKLLMERMDELGVPQESMRNYIYSLRLDSLPHGGGGIGLERVVMLYLGLGNISKSSMFPRDPKRLLP
;
A
#
# COMPACT_ATOMS: atom_id res chain seq x y z
N MET A 1 11.00 -29.75 -13.97
CA MET A 1 11.31 -28.32 -14.13
C MET A 1 12.61 -28.24 -14.92
N ASP A 2 12.68 -27.40 -15.95
CA ASP A 2 13.91 -27.20 -16.72
C ASP A 2 14.69 -26.02 -16.13
N TRP A 3 15.95 -26.27 -15.76
CA TRP A 3 16.90 -25.27 -15.26
C TRP A 3 17.90 -24.85 -16.34
N SER A 4 17.55 -24.99 -17.62
CA SER A 4 18.46 -24.68 -18.72
C SER A 4 18.96 -23.23 -18.65
N PRO A 5 20.21 -22.96 -19.07
CA PRO A 5 20.79 -21.62 -19.06
C PRO A 5 19.99 -20.56 -19.83
N ARG A 6 18.98 -20.94 -20.63
CA ARG A 6 18.03 -20.03 -21.28
C ARG A 6 17.18 -19.23 -20.29
N ALA A 7 16.70 -19.85 -19.20
CA ALA A 7 15.85 -19.17 -18.22
C ALA A 7 16.60 -18.03 -17.52
N LEU A 8 17.81 -18.31 -17.03
CA LEU A 8 18.71 -17.30 -16.46
C LEU A 8 19.24 -16.31 -17.52
N ARG A 9 19.37 -16.72 -18.79
CA ARG A 9 19.79 -15.80 -19.88
C ARG A 9 18.84 -14.65 -20.10
N TRP A 10 17.52 -14.86 -20.03
CA TRP A 10 16.57 -13.76 -20.16
C TRP A 10 16.81 -12.72 -19.07
N LEU A 11 16.82 -13.16 -17.80
CA LEU A 11 17.08 -12.30 -16.64
C LEU A 11 18.43 -11.56 -16.69
N LEU A 12 19.48 -12.22 -17.22
CA LEU A 12 20.84 -11.68 -17.29
C LEU A 12 21.19 -10.94 -18.61
N LEU A 13 20.35 -10.97 -19.65
CA LEU A 13 20.53 -10.19 -20.87
C LEU A 13 19.68 -8.92 -20.84
N ASP A 14 18.43 -9.05 -20.40
CA ASP A 14 17.49 -7.95 -20.18
C ASP A 14 17.99 -6.94 -19.13
N THR A 15 18.98 -7.32 -18.31
CA THR A 15 19.54 -6.47 -17.24
C THR A 15 20.54 -5.40 -17.68
N ARG A 16 21.05 -5.42 -18.92
CA ARG A 16 22.32 -4.73 -19.26
C ARG A 16 22.32 -3.66 -20.35
N ALA A 17 21.23 -3.44 -21.10
CA ALA A 17 21.24 -2.50 -22.23
C ALA A 17 19.91 -1.83 -22.61
N ASP A 18 18.83 -2.01 -21.84
CA ASP A 18 17.50 -1.51 -22.24
C ASP A 18 17.25 -0.05 -21.79
N PRO A 19 16.82 0.87 -22.69
CA PRO A 19 16.43 2.24 -22.35
C PRO A 19 15.39 2.35 -21.23
N VAL A 20 14.45 1.39 -21.14
CA VAL A 20 13.42 1.31 -20.09
C VAL A 20 14.08 1.38 -18.71
N ARG A 21 15.28 0.83 -18.52
CA ARG A 21 15.98 0.84 -17.22
C ARG A 21 16.41 2.23 -16.77
N VAL A 22 16.77 3.10 -17.70
CA VAL A 22 17.13 4.49 -17.38
C VAL A 22 15.89 5.23 -16.88
N GLU A 23 14.74 4.96 -17.48
CA GLU A 23 13.45 5.52 -17.05
C GLU A 23 12.98 4.95 -15.71
N ILE A 24 13.13 3.63 -15.47
CA ILE A 24 12.86 3.01 -14.15
C ILE A 24 13.68 3.69 -13.05
N VAL A 25 15.00 3.83 -13.24
CA VAL A 25 15.88 4.46 -12.24
C VAL A 25 15.50 5.93 -12.05
N ALA A 26 15.23 6.67 -13.12
CA ALA A 26 14.81 8.06 -13.04
C ALA A 26 13.47 8.25 -12.29
N VAL A 27 12.49 7.37 -12.50
CA VAL A 27 11.20 7.39 -11.76
C VAL A 27 11.42 7.13 -10.27
N LEU A 28 12.22 6.12 -9.92
CA LEU A 28 12.49 5.80 -8.51
C LEU A 28 13.30 6.90 -7.82
N THR A 29 14.37 7.41 -8.44
CA THR A 29 15.17 8.52 -7.91
C THR A 29 14.35 9.80 -7.79
N GLY A 30 13.56 10.18 -8.80
CA GLY A 30 12.70 11.36 -8.72
C GLY A 30 11.63 11.26 -7.62
N THR A 31 11.14 10.05 -7.33
CA THR A 31 10.21 9.80 -6.20
C THR A 31 10.93 9.97 -4.85
N LEU A 32 12.16 9.46 -4.73
CA LEU A 32 13.01 9.61 -3.53
C LEU A 32 13.40 11.07 -3.26
N ASP A 33 13.83 11.79 -4.30
CA ASP A 33 14.27 13.18 -4.20
C ASP A 33 13.13 14.10 -3.75
N GLY A 34 11.91 13.88 -4.27
CA GLY A 34 10.72 14.61 -3.82
C GLY A 34 10.44 14.43 -2.32
N ILE A 35 10.55 13.21 -1.81
CA ILE A 35 10.38 12.88 -0.38
C ILE A 35 11.45 13.56 0.49
N ALA A 36 12.69 13.60 0.02
CA ALA A 36 13.80 14.19 0.75
C ALA A 36 13.64 15.71 0.96
N VAL A 37 12.97 16.41 0.04
CA VAL A 37 12.72 17.86 0.14
C VAL A 37 11.68 18.20 1.20
N ASP A 38 10.67 17.36 1.43
CA ASP A 38 9.55 17.66 2.33
C ASP A 38 9.90 17.57 3.84
N GLY A 39 11.07 17.07 4.21
CA GLY A 39 11.47 16.89 5.62
C GLY A 39 10.74 15.74 6.32
N LEU A 40 10.34 14.72 5.55
CA LEU A 40 9.80 13.45 6.05
C LEU A 40 10.90 12.65 6.78
N VAL A 41 10.57 12.04 7.92
CA VAL A 41 11.51 11.19 8.66
C VAL A 41 11.42 9.74 8.18
N SER A 42 12.55 9.15 7.79
CA SER A 42 12.61 7.73 7.43
C SER A 42 12.47 6.83 8.66
N THR A 43 11.58 5.84 8.59
CA THR A 43 11.43 4.75 9.57
C THR A 43 11.93 3.42 9.00
N CYS A 44 12.11 2.43 9.87
CA CYS A 44 12.35 1.04 9.51
C CYS A 44 11.66 0.19 10.57
N THR A 45 10.70 -0.64 10.15
CA THR A 45 9.77 -1.35 11.05
C THR A 45 9.89 -2.86 10.92
N SER A 46 9.31 -3.59 11.88
CA SER A 46 9.45 -5.04 11.97
C SER A 46 8.65 -5.76 10.88
N LEU A 47 9.35 -6.38 9.93
CA LEU A 47 8.74 -7.24 8.91
C LEU A 47 8.14 -8.54 9.48
N VAL A 48 8.52 -8.92 10.71
CA VAL A 48 7.98 -10.08 11.44
C VAL A 48 7.06 -9.58 12.54
N ALA A 49 5.79 -9.98 12.50
CA ALA A 49 4.74 -9.50 13.40
C ALA A 49 3.93 -10.67 14.00
N ALA A 50 3.35 -10.46 15.18
CA ALA A 50 2.47 -11.45 15.81
C ALA A 50 1.00 -11.24 15.40
N GLY A 51 0.33 -12.31 14.97
CA GLY A 51 -1.10 -12.29 14.62
C GLY A 51 -1.46 -11.26 13.53
N HIS A 52 -2.52 -10.48 13.77
CA HIS A 52 -3.06 -9.51 12.82
C HIS A 52 -2.36 -8.14 12.85
N ALA A 53 -1.32 -7.93 13.67
CA ALA A 53 -0.75 -6.61 13.96
C ALA A 53 -0.20 -5.82 12.74
N CYS A 54 -0.07 -6.43 11.56
CA CYS A 54 0.35 -5.78 10.31
C CYS A 54 -0.62 -6.04 9.13
N VAL A 55 -1.86 -6.45 9.43
CA VAL A 55 -2.87 -6.81 8.43
C VAL A 55 -3.67 -5.58 8.01
N HIS A 56 -3.79 -5.39 6.69
CA HIS A 56 -4.35 -4.18 6.04
C HIS A 56 -5.75 -4.40 5.48
N SER A 57 -5.97 -5.56 4.87
CA SER A 57 -7.27 -6.01 4.41
C SER A 57 -8.02 -6.73 5.52
N SER A 58 -9.34 -6.83 5.42
CA SER A 58 -10.12 -7.78 6.22
C SER A 58 -10.00 -9.23 5.70
N SER A 59 -8.84 -9.61 5.18
CA SER A 59 -8.60 -10.92 4.57
C SER A 59 -7.41 -11.64 5.22
N SER A 60 -7.55 -12.96 5.38
CA SER A 60 -6.60 -13.85 6.03
C SER A 60 -5.38 -14.21 5.15
N ASP A 61 -4.98 -13.30 4.26
CA ASP A 61 -3.98 -13.54 3.21
C ASP A 61 -2.57 -13.08 3.66
N TYR A 62 -2.11 -13.63 4.77
CA TYR A 62 -0.78 -13.37 5.34
C TYR A 62 0.17 -14.57 5.16
N VAL A 63 1.48 -14.32 5.12
CA VAL A 63 2.49 -15.39 4.99
C VAL A 63 2.95 -15.81 6.38
N GLU A 64 2.55 -17.01 6.80
CA GLU A 64 2.87 -17.59 8.11
C GLU A 64 4.35 -18.02 8.23
N ILE A 65 4.95 -17.77 9.39
CA ILE A 65 6.35 -18.07 9.72
C ILE A 65 6.37 -19.10 10.86
N HIS A 66 6.11 -20.36 10.53
CA HIS A 66 6.14 -21.43 11.53
C HIS A 66 7.57 -21.69 12.04
N THR A 67 7.80 -21.47 13.34
CA THR A 67 9.02 -21.91 14.02
C THR A 67 8.67 -22.67 15.32
N PRO A 68 9.53 -23.58 15.82
CA PRO A 68 9.27 -24.30 17.07
C PRO A 68 9.26 -23.44 18.35
N LYS A 69 9.39 -22.11 18.25
CA LYS A 69 9.51 -21.18 19.39
C LYS A 69 8.67 -19.90 19.26
N LEU A 70 8.15 -19.62 18.07
CA LEU A 70 7.45 -18.39 17.73
C LEU A 70 6.45 -18.70 16.61
N ASP A 71 5.22 -18.28 16.83
CA ASP A 71 4.16 -18.18 15.83
C ASP A 71 4.06 -16.70 15.42
N ALA A 72 4.24 -16.42 14.12
CA ALA A 72 4.38 -15.07 13.58
C ALA A 72 4.10 -15.05 12.08
N ASN A 73 3.87 -13.85 11.54
CA ASN A 73 3.55 -13.59 10.14
C ASN A 73 4.51 -12.56 9.54
N LEU A 74 4.67 -12.57 8.22
CA LEU A 74 5.26 -11.45 7.49
C LEU A 74 4.25 -10.29 7.38
N ALA A 75 4.73 -9.06 7.55
CA ALA A 75 3.93 -7.85 7.47
C ALA A 75 3.43 -7.55 6.03
N GLN A 76 2.17 -7.11 5.90
CA GLN A 76 1.62 -6.68 4.61
C GLN A 76 2.04 -5.24 4.23
N SER A 77 2.17 -4.35 5.23
CA SER A 77 2.78 -3.00 5.12
C SER A 77 3.19 -2.49 6.51
N PRO A 78 4.09 -1.49 6.61
CA PRO A 78 4.53 -0.86 7.87
C PRO A 78 3.48 0.00 8.60
N GLN A 79 2.27 0.22 8.05
CA GLN A 79 1.29 1.20 8.53
C GLN A 79 1.02 1.20 10.05
N THR A 80 0.78 0.03 10.67
CA THR A 80 0.49 -0.04 12.11
C THR A 80 1.63 0.52 12.95
N TYR A 81 2.87 0.12 12.62
CA TYR A 81 4.06 0.59 13.32
C TYR A 81 4.35 2.07 13.07
N LYS A 82 4.06 2.58 11.87
CA LYS A 82 4.18 4.02 11.55
C LYS A 82 3.20 4.88 12.31
N HIS A 83 1.94 4.48 12.32
CA HIS A 83 0.91 5.13 13.12
C HIS A 83 1.34 5.19 14.59
N MET A 84 1.74 4.04 15.17
CA MET A 84 2.28 3.99 16.54
C MET A 84 3.53 4.87 16.72
N ALA A 85 4.41 5.01 15.72
CA ALA A 85 5.57 5.90 15.80
C ALA A 85 5.18 7.38 15.74
N CYS A 86 4.14 7.75 15.01
CA CYS A 86 3.60 9.10 14.98
C CYS A 86 2.94 9.47 16.31
N ASP A 87 2.10 8.58 16.87
CA ASP A 87 1.50 8.75 18.21
C ASP A 87 2.59 8.87 19.29
N VAL A 88 3.41 7.84 19.44
CA VAL A 88 4.28 7.64 20.62
C VAL A 88 5.55 8.49 20.59
N ALA A 89 6.07 8.83 19.39
CA ALA A 89 7.28 9.63 19.25
C ALA A 89 7.04 11.03 18.66
N SER A 90 5.77 11.48 18.64
CA SER A 90 5.32 12.81 18.16
C SER A 90 5.88 13.20 16.80
N ARG A 91 5.99 12.23 15.87
CA ARG A 91 6.51 12.47 14.51
C ARG A 91 5.37 12.82 13.57
N GLU A 92 5.19 14.11 13.30
CA GLU A 92 4.11 14.62 12.44
C GLU A 92 4.12 14.07 11.01
N ARG A 93 5.28 13.62 10.50
CA ARG A 93 5.53 13.20 9.11
C ARG A 93 6.61 12.12 9.02
N VAL A 94 6.26 10.93 8.54
CA VAL A 94 7.19 9.78 8.35
C VAL A 94 7.02 9.07 7.01
N PHE A 95 8.08 8.41 6.54
CA PHE A 95 8.06 7.52 5.37
C PHE A 95 8.92 6.28 5.59
N GLU A 96 8.77 5.25 4.76
CA GLU A 96 9.61 4.04 4.77
C GLU A 96 9.57 3.40 3.40
N ILE A 97 10.66 2.75 3.02
CA ILE A 97 10.74 1.96 1.80
C ILE A 97 11.22 0.57 2.19
N GLY A 98 10.38 -0.44 1.97
CA GLY A 98 10.61 -1.80 2.45
C GLY A 98 9.66 -2.81 1.80
N PRO A 99 9.92 -4.12 1.97
CA PRO A 99 9.08 -5.15 1.37
C PRO A 99 7.75 -5.30 2.12
N GLY A 100 6.65 -5.32 1.37
CA GLY A 100 5.33 -5.76 1.85
C GLY A 100 5.00 -7.13 1.25
N PHE A 101 4.46 -8.04 2.07
CA PHE A 101 4.20 -9.42 1.68
C PHE A 101 2.69 -9.74 1.65
N ARG A 102 2.23 -10.48 0.64
CA ARG A 102 0.82 -10.88 0.52
C ARG A 102 0.69 -12.34 0.11
N ALA A 103 -0.13 -13.12 0.83
CA ALA A 103 -0.48 -14.48 0.45
C ALA A 103 -1.70 -14.55 -0.50
N GLU A 104 -1.92 -13.51 -1.32
CA GLU A 104 -2.99 -13.49 -2.31
C GLU A 104 -2.87 -14.66 -3.29
N THR A 105 -3.89 -15.50 -3.39
CA THR A 105 -3.99 -16.56 -4.43
C THR A 105 -4.19 -15.99 -5.85
N SER A 106 -4.35 -14.68 -5.96
CA SER A 106 -4.77 -13.93 -7.15
C SER A 106 -3.64 -13.71 -8.17
N ASN A 107 -3.32 -14.73 -8.96
CA ASN A 107 -2.30 -14.65 -10.01
C ASN A 107 -2.81 -13.84 -11.24
N THR A 108 -2.55 -12.53 -11.26
CA THR A 108 -2.89 -11.62 -12.37
C THR A 108 -1.70 -10.76 -12.79
N HIS A 109 -1.84 -9.99 -13.88
CA HIS A 109 -0.82 -9.04 -14.36
C HIS A 109 -0.54 -7.85 -13.40
N ARG A 110 -1.26 -7.75 -12.27
CA ARG A 110 -1.23 -6.65 -11.31
C ARG A 110 -0.74 -7.01 -9.91
N HIS A 111 -0.64 -8.31 -9.59
CA HIS A 111 -0.44 -8.80 -8.23
C HIS A 111 0.88 -9.58 -8.14
N MET A 112 1.59 -9.39 -7.02
CA MET A 112 2.79 -10.14 -6.64
C MET A 112 2.70 -10.48 -5.15
N CYS A 113 3.40 -11.53 -4.73
CA CYS A 113 3.42 -11.96 -3.32
C CYS A 113 4.45 -11.17 -2.49
N ASP A 114 5.44 -10.55 -3.13
CA ASP A 114 6.29 -9.50 -2.57
C ASP A 114 6.26 -8.25 -3.46
N LEU A 115 6.34 -7.08 -2.84
CA LEU A 115 6.39 -5.76 -3.48
C LEU A 115 7.27 -4.85 -2.63
N VAL A 116 8.02 -3.92 -3.23
CA VAL A 116 8.64 -2.82 -2.47
C VAL A 116 7.62 -1.71 -2.28
N GLY A 117 7.09 -1.62 -1.05
CA GLY A 117 6.24 -0.52 -0.63
C GLY A 117 7.08 0.72 -0.31
N LEU A 118 6.64 1.85 -0.84
CA LEU A 118 6.93 3.19 -0.33
C LEU A 118 5.67 3.66 0.40
N ASP A 119 5.71 3.67 1.73
CA ASP A 119 4.56 4.06 2.54
C ASP A 119 4.81 5.47 3.13
N LEU A 120 3.83 6.37 3.07
CA LEU A 120 3.91 7.73 3.63
C LEU A 120 2.81 7.95 4.67
N TRP A 121 3.11 8.76 5.69
CA TRP A 121 2.18 9.07 6.79
C TRP A 121 2.39 10.48 7.35
N MET A 122 1.30 11.17 7.68
CA MET A 122 1.32 12.54 8.22
C MET A 122 0.08 12.93 9.02
N THR A 123 0.19 13.98 9.84
CA THR A 123 -0.94 14.69 10.47
C THR A 123 -1.74 15.48 9.41
N ILE A 124 -3.08 15.36 9.37
CA ILE A 124 -3.94 15.79 8.25
C ILE A 124 -4.83 17.01 8.57
N LYS A 125 -5.13 17.82 7.53
CA LYS A 125 -6.04 18.99 7.58
C LYS A 125 -6.99 19.11 6.34
N ALA A 126 -7.89 18.12 6.15
CA ALA A 126 -9.04 18.06 5.17
C ALA A 126 -8.70 17.98 3.65
N HIS A 127 -9.53 17.52 2.66
CA HIS A 127 -10.74 16.66 2.47
C HIS A 127 -10.88 16.29 0.93
N TYR A 128 -12.08 16.04 0.33
CA TYR A 128 -12.48 15.98 -1.15
C TYR A 128 -13.05 14.64 -1.80
N HIS A 129 -13.24 14.47 -3.16
CA HIS A 129 -14.07 13.42 -3.90
C HIS A 129 -13.53 12.97 -5.34
N LYS A 130 -13.88 11.89 -6.16
CA LYS A 130 -14.47 10.49 -6.04
C LYS A 130 -14.61 9.57 -7.33
N VAL A 131 -14.45 8.20 -7.25
CA VAL A 131 -15.02 7.00 -8.05
C VAL A 131 -14.18 5.66 -7.97
N LEU A 132 -14.50 4.50 -8.62
CA LEU A 132 -14.10 3.07 -8.31
C LEU A 132 -13.87 2.04 -9.49
N THR A 133 -13.06 0.99 -9.24
CA THR A 133 -12.48 -0.14 -10.05
C THR A 133 -12.82 -0.44 -11.52
N GLU A 134 -13.74 -1.34 -11.92
CA GLU A 134 -13.89 -1.61 -13.38
C GLU A 134 -14.40 -0.37 -14.14
N LYS A 135 -15.00 0.57 -13.41
CA LYS A 135 -15.30 1.91 -13.93
C LYS A 135 -14.07 2.81 -13.95
N GLU A 136 -12.95 2.54 -13.26
CA GLU A 136 -11.68 3.26 -13.39
C GLU A 136 -11.08 3.13 -14.79
N LYS A 137 -11.15 1.95 -15.43
CA LYS A 137 -10.66 1.80 -16.82
C LYS A 137 -11.46 2.60 -17.82
N TRP A 138 -12.78 2.66 -17.63
CA TRP A 138 -13.68 3.45 -18.47
C TRP A 138 -13.59 4.94 -18.14
N LEU A 139 -13.52 5.30 -16.86
CA LEU A 139 -13.33 6.65 -16.36
C LEU A 139 -11.96 7.21 -16.76
N GLY A 140 -10.91 6.40 -16.79
CA GLY A 140 -9.59 6.78 -17.26
C GLY A 140 -9.61 7.13 -18.75
N ARG A 141 -10.36 6.38 -19.56
CA ARG A 141 -10.63 6.77 -20.96
C ARG A 141 -11.42 8.08 -21.02
N LEU A 142 -12.52 8.23 -20.28
CA LEU A 142 -13.30 9.48 -20.24
C LEU A 142 -12.50 10.70 -19.74
N ILE A 143 -11.61 10.52 -18.77
CA ILE A 143 -10.77 11.57 -18.21
C ILE A 143 -9.67 11.94 -19.21
N LYS A 144 -9.10 10.98 -19.91
CA LYS A 144 -8.17 11.24 -21.02
C LYS A 144 -8.87 11.95 -22.18
N GLU A 145 -10.05 11.48 -22.59
CA GLU A 145 -10.88 12.08 -23.64
C GLU A 145 -11.34 13.51 -23.30
N LYS A 146 -11.61 13.82 -22.03
CA LYS A 146 -12.15 15.11 -21.59
C LYS A 146 -11.10 16.12 -21.11
N TYR A 147 -9.98 15.67 -20.54
CA TYR A 147 -9.00 16.51 -19.86
C TYR A 147 -7.54 16.23 -20.28
N ASP A 148 -7.30 15.32 -21.22
CA ASP A 148 -5.98 14.87 -21.70
C ASP A 148 -4.98 14.38 -20.63
N THR A 149 -5.44 14.10 -19.40
CA THR A 149 -4.59 13.56 -18.34
C THR A 149 -4.69 12.04 -18.22
N ASP A 150 -3.54 11.39 -18.04
CA ASP A 150 -3.43 9.99 -17.61
C ASP A 150 -3.41 9.85 -16.07
N PHE A 151 -3.20 10.95 -15.32
CA PHE A 151 -3.14 10.98 -13.85
C PHE A 151 -4.33 11.75 -13.25
N TYR A 152 -4.96 11.19 -12.22
CA TYR A 152 -6.08 11.81 -11.51
C TYR A 152 -6.28 11.20 -10.10
N ILE A 153 -7.15 11.80 -9.29
CA ILE A 153 -7.44 11.36 -7.91
C ILE A 153 -8.95 11.14 -7.73
N LEU A 154 -9.31 10.11 -6.95
CA LEU A 154 -10.68 9.68 -6.67
C LEU A 154 -10.90 9.56 -5.15
N ASP A 155 -11.59 10.50 -4.50
CA ASP A 155 -11.74 10.59 -3.02
C ASP A 155 -13.19 10.26 -2.52
N LYS A 156 -13.58 10.48 -1.26
CA LYS A 156 -14.87 10.04 -0.65
C LYS A 156 -15.34 8.64 -1.06
N PHE A 157 -14.51 7.60 -0.95
CA PHE A 157 -14.97 6.24 -1.21
C PHE A 157 -16.12 5.81 -0.28
N PRO A 158 -17.00 4.87 -0.69
CA PRO A 158 -18.01 4.29 0.21
C PRO A 158 -17.34 3.68 1.44
N LEU A 159 -17.78 4.03 2.65
CA LEU A 159 -17.17 3.50 3.88
C LEU A 159 -17.25 1.96 3.94
N ALA A 160 -18.31 1.38 3.38
CA ALA A 160 -18.55 -0.05 3.30
C ALA A 160 -17.57 -0.84 2.41
N VAL A 161 -16.70 -0.19 1.63
CA VAL A 161 -15.64 -0.85 0.84
C VAL A 161 -14.23 -0.48 1.30
N ARG A 162 -14.10 0.10 2.50
CA ARG A 162 -12.82 0.53 3.06
C ARG A 162 -12.55 -0.14 4.42
N PRO A 163 -11.27 -0.39 4.79
CA PRO A 163 -10.91 -1.05 6.04
C PRO A 163 -11.47 -0.36 7.30
N PHE A 164 -11.56 -1.11 8.41
CA PHE A 164 -12.09 -0.64 9.70
C PHE A 164 -11.44 0.65 10.20
N TYR A 165 -10.12 0.79 10.01
CA TYR A 165 -9.34 1.96 10.42
C TYR A 165 -9.59 3.23 9.59
N THR A 166 -10.40 3.17 8.52
CA THR A 166 -10.67 4.33 7.64
C THR A 166 -11.65 5.28 8.31
N MET A 167 -11.30 6.56 8.41
CA MET A 167 -12.17 7.59 9.01
C MET A 167 -13.46 7.78 8.20
N PRO A 168 -14.65 7.70 8.81
CA PRO A 168 -15.91 8.10 8.17
C PRO A 168 -15.94 9.58 7.76
N ASP A 169 -16.76 9.91 6.77
CA ASP A 169 -17.09 11.30 6.47
C ASP A 169 -17.90 11.92 7.64
N PRO A 170 -17.56 13.15 8.09
CA PRO A 170 -18.19 13.77 9.25
C PRO A 170 -19.64 14.26 9.00
N THR A 171 -20.10 14.27 7.75
CA THR A 171 -21.43 14.76 7.33
C THR A 171 -22.35 13.64 6.82
N ASP A 172 -21.81 12.64 6.14
CA ASP A 172 -22.56 11.51 5.57
C ASP A 172 -21.77 10.20 5.71
N LYS A 173 -22.02 9.46 6.80
CA LYS A 173 -21.34 8.19 7.17
C LYS A 173 -21.38 7.09 6.09
N ARG A 174 -22.11 7.26 4.98
CA ARG A 174 -22.01 6.38 3.80
C ARG A 174 -20.65 6.51 3.09
N TRP A 175 -19.97 7.64 3.26
CA TRP A 175 -18.64 7.93 2.70
C TRP A 175 -17.55 7.89 3.78
N SER A 176 -16.31 7.86 3.31
CA SER A 176 -15.09 7.86 4.12
C SER A 176 -14.16 8.98 3.68
N ASN A 177 -13.23 9.40 4.53
CA ASN A 177 -12.16 10.33 4.17
C ASN A 177 -10.99 9.55 3.56
N SER A 178 -11.17 9.05 2.33
CA SER A 178 -10.16 8.24 1.65
C SER A 178 -10.22 8.35 0.13
N TYR A 179 -9.03 8.35 -0.49
CA TYR A 179 -8.83 8.56 -1.91
C TYR A 179 -7.85 7.60 -2.56
N ASP A 180 -8.11 7.27 -3.81
CA ASP A 180 -7.24 6.47 -4.66
C ASP A 180 -6.59 7.39 -5.71
N MET A 181 -5.27 7.32 -5.84
CA MET A 181 -4.54 7.96 -6.94
C MET A 181 -4.50 7.01 -8.13
N MET A 182 -4.66 7.57 -9.33
CA MET A 182 -4.93 6.81 -10.55
C MET A 182 -3.90 7.13 -11.63
N ILE A 183 -3.36 6.11 -12.29
CA ILE A 183 -2.56 6.26 -13.53
C ILE A 183 -3.15 5.36 -14.61
N ARG A 184 -3.43 5.94 -15.79
CA ARG A 184 -3.96 5.25 -17.00
C ARG A 184 -5.25 4.46 -16.77
N GLY A 185 -6.04 4.82 -15.76
CA GLY A 185 -7.27 4.11 -15.39
C GLY A 185 -7.04 2.85 -14.55
N GLU A 186 -5.89 2.72 -13.88
CA GLU A 186 -5.68 1.73 -12.81
C GLU A 186 -5.22 2.44 -11.52
N GLU A 187 -5.72 1.96 -10.38
CA GLU A 187 -5.30 2.39 -9.04
C GLU A 187 -3.77 2.24 -8.89
N MET A 188 -3.11 3.27 -8.37
CA MET A 188 -1.69 3.29 -8.00
C MET A 188 -1.50 3.18 -6.49
N VAL A 189 -2.36 3.88 -5.73
CA VAL A 189 -2.27 4.13 -4.29
C VAL A 189 -3.67 4.26 -3.71
N LEU A 190 -3.91 3.65 -2.55
CA LEU A 190 -4.99 4.00 -1.63
C LEU A 190 -4.41 4.85 -0.49
N CYS A 191 -4.98 6.03 -0.28
CA CYS A 191 -4.74 6.90 0.86
C CYS A 191 -6.00 7.09 1.71
N ALA A 192 -5.83 7.28 3.02
CA ALA A 192 -6.94 7.58 3.92
C ALA A 192 -6.51 8.53 5.04
N GLN A 193 -7.48 9.26 5.58
CA GLN A 193 -7.44 9.68 6.98
C GLN A 193 -7.83 8.47 7.84
N HIS A 194 -7.11 8.21 8.92
CA HIS A 194 -7.37 7.08 9.80
C HIS A 194 -8.11 7.51 11.07
N VAL A 195 -8.81 6.55 11.68
CA VAL A 195 -9.52 6.72 12.95
C VAL A 195 -8.51 6.85 14.09
N HIS A 196 -8.47 8.03 14.70
CA HIS A 196 -7.63 8.36 15.86
C HIS A 196 -8.39 8.26 17.19
N ASP A 197 -9.72 8.32 17.19
CA ASP A 197 -10.50 8.03 18.41
C ASP A 197 -10.59 6.50 18.64
N PRO A 198 -10.14 5.99 19.80
CA PRO A 198 -10.09 4.55 20.03
C PRO A 198 -11.49 3.91 20.18
N LYS A 199 -12.54 4.66 20.54
CA LYS A 199 -13.90 4.10 20.67
C LYS A 199 -14.50 3.87 19.28
N LEU A 200 -14.41 4.88 18.42
CA LEU A 200 -14.82 4.77 17.02
C LEU A 200 -14.05 3.66 16.30
N LEU A 201 -12.76 3.45 16.62
CA LEU A 201 -12.02 2.32 16.07
C LEU A 201 -12.59 0.98 16.54
N MET A 202 -12.84 0.82 17.84
CA MET A 202 -13.42 -0.41 18.40
C MET A 202 -14.83 -0.69 17.84
N GLU A 203 -15.69 0.33 17.72
CA GLU A 203 -17.00 0.24 17.05
C GLU A 203 -16.86 -0.24 15.59
N ARG A 204 -15.94 0.36 14.82
CA ARG A 204 -15.65 -0.01 13.42
C ARG A 204 -15.05 -1.41 13.27
N MET A 205 -14.33 -1.89 14.29
CA MET A 205 -13.81 -3.26 14.33
C MET A 205 -14.93 -4.27 14.59
N ASP A 206 -15.82 -3.99 15.54
CA ASP A 206 -16.98 -4.85 15.84
C ASP A 206 -17.97 -4.92 14.67
N GLU A 207 -18.25 -3.78 14.00
CA GLU A 207 -19.05 -3.69 12.77
C GLU A 207 -18.54 -4.62 11.64
N LEU A 208 -17.23 -4.86 11.58
CA LEU A 208 -16.55 -5.61 10.52
C LEU A 208 -15.97 -6.95 11.00
N GLY A 209 -16.28 -7.39 12.23
CA GLY A 209 -15.85 -8.67 12.79
C GLY A 209 -14.35 -8.80 13.07
N VAL A 210 -13.62 -7.68 13.22
CA VAL A 210 -12.17 -7.67 13.46
C VAL A 210 -11.89 -7.83 14.97
N PRO A 211 -11.22 -8.90 15.44
CA PRO A 211 -11.07 -9.14 16.88
C PRO A 211 -10.21 -8.07 17.58
N GLN A 212 -10.79 -7.30 18.51
CA GLN A 212 -10.11 -6.17 19.18
C GLN A 212 -8.77 -6.56 19.85
N GLU A 213 -8.70 -7.71 20.52
CA GLU A 213 -7.47 -8.17 21.19
C GLU A 213 -6.29 -8.32 20.21
N SER A 214 -6.55 -8.67 18.95
CA SER A 214 -5.51 -8.82 17.91
C SER A 214 -4.84 -7.49 17.52
N MET A 215 -5.48 -6.35 17.80
CA MET A 215 -4.95 -5.00 17.58
C MET A 215 -4.77 -4.22 18.90
N ARG A 216 -4.75 -4.90 20.05
CA ARG A 216 -4.72 -4.26 21.38
C ARG A 216 -3.61 -3.23 21.56
N ASN A 217 -2.40 -3.48 21.03
CA ASN A 217 -1.27 -2.55 21.13
C ASN A 217 -1.50 -1.26 20.30
N TYR A 218 -2.22 -1.37 19.19
CA TYR A 218 -2.60 -0.25 18.32
C TYR A 218 -3.76 0.55 18.92
N ILE A 219 -4.79 -0.14 19.44
CA ILE A 219 -5.88 0.48 20.23
C ILE A 219 -5.34 1.19 21.49
N TYR A 220 -4.18 0.76 22.00
CA TYR A 220 -3.49 1.41 23.11
C TYR A 220 -2.69 2.65 22.69
N SER A 221 -2.01 2.68 21.53
CA SER A 221 -1.28 3.88 21.09
C SER A 221 -2.21 5.07 20.87
N LEU A 222 -3.40 4.82 20.32
CA LEU A 222 -4.45 5.84 20.16
C LEU A 222 -4.85 6.55 21.46
N ARG A 223 -4.63 5.94 22.63
CA ARG A 223 -4.96 6.51 23.95
C ARG A 223 -3.89 7.47 24.48
N LEU A 224 -2.82 7.70 23.71
CA LEU A 224 -1.69 8.58 24.05
C LEU A 224 -1.79 9.90 23.26
N ASP A 225 -3.00 10.49 23.25
CA ASP A 225 -3.36 11.72 22.54
C ASP A 225 -3.03 11.73 21.03
N SER A 226 -3.46 10.68 20.31
CA SER A 226 -3.28 10.58 18.85
C SER A 226 -3.95 11.74 18.11
N LEU A 227 -3.14 12.48 17.34
CA LEU A 227 -3.60 13.60 16.51
C LEU A 227 -4.25 13.11 15.21
N PRO A 228 -5.21 13.85 14.61
CA PRO A 228 -5.81 13.48 13.32
C PRO A 228 -4.78 13.31 12.21
N HIS A 229 -4.65 12.09 11.69
CA HIS A 229 -3.55 11.69 10.79
C HIS A 229 -4.07 10.84 9.62
N GLY A 230 -3.15 10.46 8.73
CA GLY A 230 -3.36 9.44 7.72
C GLY A 230 -2.19 9.32 6.76
N GLY A 231 -2.38 8.57 5.69
CA GLY A 231 -1.30 8.22 4.79
C GLY A 231 -1.75 7.24 3.70
N GLY A 232 -0.78 6.57 3.07
CA GLY A 232 -1.03 5.52 2.09
C GLY A 232 0.24 4.81 1.65
N GLY A 233 0.08 3.60 1.11
CA GLY A 233 1.15 2.76 0.58
C GLY A 233 1.22 2.81 -0.95
N ILE A 234 2.42 3.03 -1.48
CA ILE A 234 2.74 3.09 -2.91
C ILE A 234 3.58 1.86 -3.28
N GLY A 235 3.04 0.94 -4.08
CA GLY A 235 3.85 -0.17 -4.62
C GLY A 235 4.77 0.34 -5.73
N LEU A 236 6.09 0.35 -5.50
CA LEU A 236 7.04 0.97 -6.42
C LEU A 236 7.05 0.30 -7.81
N GLU A 237 6.93 -1.04 -7.86
CA GLU A 237 6.79 -1.77 -9.12
C GLU A 237 5.50 -1.38 -9.85
N ARG A 238 4.44 -1.05 -9.14
CA ARG A 238 3.15 -0.63 -9.72
C ARG A 238 3.22 0.80 -10.27
N VAL A 239 3.93 1.72 -9.61
CA VAL A 239 4.27 3.05 -10.18
C VAL A 239 4.98 2.89 -11.51
N VAL A 240 6.05 2.09 -11.52
CA VAL A 240 6.87 1.83 -12.72
C VAL A 240 6.05 1.18 -13.84
N MET A 241 5.25 0.14 -13.52
CA MET A 241 4.37 -0.54 -14.47
C MET A 241 3.40 0.42 -15.15
N LEU A 242 2.77 1.31 -14.38
CA LEU A 242 1.72 2.20 -14.87
C LEU A 242 2.30 3.42 -15.60
N TYR A 243 3.38 4.01 -15.10
CA TYR A 243 4.07 5.13 -15.75
C TYR A 243 4.56 4.72 -17.16
N LEU A 244 5.30 3.61 -17.24
CA LEU A 244 5.89 3.10 -18.49
C LEU A 244 4.92 2.24 -19.32
N GLY A 245 3.69 1.99 -18.84
CA GLY A 245 2.68 1.23 -19.58
C GLY A 245 3.05 -0.25 -19.83
N LEU A 246 3.85 -0.86 -18.95
CA LEU A 246 4.46 -2.19 -19.18
C LEU A 246 3.42 -3.33 -19.33
N GLY A 247 2.20 -3.13 -18.82
CA GLY A 247 1.07 -4.07 -18.93
C GLY A 247 1.17 -5.33 -18.07
N ASN A 248 2.27 -5.52 -17.34
CA ASN A 248 2.42 -6.60 -16.36
C ASN A 248 3.48 -6.22 -15.31
N ILE A 249 3.13 -6.32 -14.02
CA ILE A 249 3.94 -5.89 -12.87
C ILE A 249 5.24 -6.70 -12.69
N SER A 250 5.30 -7.92 -13.24
CA SER A 250 6.51 -8.75 -13.21
C SER A 250 7.66 -8.19 -14.05
N LYS A 251 7.39 -7.27 -15.00
CA LYS A 251 8.42 -6.56 -15.79
C LYS A 251 9.11 -5.44 -15.01
N SER A 252 8.44 -4.93 -13.97
CA SER A 252 8.91 -3.86 -13.09
C SER A 252 9.63 -4.37 -11.83
N SER A 253 9.68 -5.70 -11.63
CA SER A 253 10.45 -6.35 -10.57
C SER A 253 11.66 -7.09 -11.14
N MET A 254 12.76 -7.10 -10.39
CA MET A 254 13.97 -7.83 -10.79
C MET A 254 13.86 -9.34 -10.56
N PHE A 255 13.12 -9.76 -9.53
CA PHE A 255 12.94 -11.15 -9.11
C PHE A 255 11.50 -11.38 -8.60
N PRO A 256 10.46 -11.18 -9.44
CA PRO A 256 9.08 -11.19 -8.99
C PRO A 256 8.67 -12.50 -8.30
N ARG A 257 7.89 -12.40 -7.22
CA ARG A 257 7.16 -13.52 -6.63
C ARG A 257 5.68 -13.47 -6.98
N ASP A 258 5.12 -14.62 -7.32
CA ASP A 258 3.68 -14.79 -7.54
C ASP A 258 3.28 -16.21 -7.08
N PRO A 259 1.98 -16.55 -6.98
CA PRO A 259 1.53 -17.87 -6.48
C PRO A 259 2.04 -19.09 -7.26
N LYS A 260 2.73 -18.91 -8.39
CA LYS A 260 3.36 -19.95 -9.22
C LYS A 260 4.88 -19.74 -9.36
N ARG A 261 5.46 -18.65 -8.85
CA ARG A 261 6.89 -18.30 -8.95
C ARG A 261 7.49 -17.93 -7.60
N LEU A 262 8.37 -18.80 -7.09
CA LEU A 262 9.22 -18.56 -5.92
C LEU A 262 10.72 -18.38 -6.27
N LEU A 263 11.11 -18.68 -7.52
CA LEU A 263 12.50 -18.78 -7.97
C LEU A 263 12.65 -18.28 -9.43
N PRO A 264 13.80 -17.71 -9.83
CA PRO A 264 14.72 -16.95 -8.99
C PRO A 264 14.11 -15.60 -8.60
#